data_AF-A0A973I3B4-F1
#
_entry.id   AF-A0A973I3B4-F1
#
_cell.length_a   1.000
_cell.length_b   1.000
_cell.length_c   1.000
_cell.angle_alpha   90.00
_cell.angle_beta   90.00
_cell.angle_gamma   90.00
#
_symmetry.space_group_name_H-M   'P 1'
#
loop_
_entity.id
_entity.type
_entity.pdbx_description
1 polymer ?
#
loop_
_entity_poly.entity_id
_entity_poly.type
_entity_poly.pdbx_seq_one_letter_code
_entity_poly.pdbx_strand_id
1 'polypeptide(L)'
;MNTHQDAMPYDASTTSSNSKWNLHDTQWVLSLFGTAVGAGILFLPINIGIGGFWPLIIMACLAFPMTYLAHRGLARFVLSSKKPEADFTDVVEEHFGINAGRLISLLYFLSIFPILLIYGVGLTNTVDSFIVNQLGMESPPRVLLSGVLVGGMISL
;
A
#
# COMPACT_ATOMS: atom_id res chain seq x y z
N MET A 1 45.28 24.84 -32.92
CA MET A 1 44.40 25.30 -34.00
C MET A 1 43.29 24.27 -34.12
N ASN A 2 42.16 24.56 -33.46
CA ASN A 2 40.74 24.28 -33.78
C ASN A 2 40.45 23.18 -34.82
N THR A 3 39.43 22.33 -34.78
CA THR A 3 38.16 22.11 -34.04
C THR A 3 37.53 20.92 -34.82
N HIS A 4 36.85 19.92 -34.27
CA HIS A 4 35.45 19.96 -33.85
C HIS A 4 35.11 18.58 -33.27
N GLN A 5 34.54 18.62 -32.08
CA GLN A 5 33.86 17.54 -31.40
C GLN A 5 32.53 17.29 -32.13
N ASP A 6 32.45 16.26 -32.98
CA ASP A 6 31.16 15.80 -33.50
C ASP A 6 30.48 14.97 -32.41
N ALA A 7 29.83 15.68 -31.49
CA ALA A 7 28.90 15.11 -30.55
C ALA A 7 27.76 14.45 -31.33
N MET A 8 27.60 13.13 -31.16
CA MET A 8 26.40 12.43 -31.60
C MET A 8 25.18 13.12 -30.98
N PRO A 9 24.19 13.55 -31.77
CA PRO A 9 22.95 14.02 -31.19
C PRO A 9 22.29 12.81 -30.52
N TYR A 10 22.31 12.80 -29.18
CA TYR A 10 21.39 11.99 -28.40
C TYR A 10 20.00 12.52 -28.72
N ASP A 11 19.35 11.91 -29.71
CA ASP A 11 18.01 12.25 -30.15
C ASP A 11 17.05 11.85 -29.02
N ALA A 12 16.88 12.77 -28.07
CA ALA A 12 15.95 12.67 -26.96
C ALA A 12 14.49 12.82 -27.43
N SER A 13 14.14 12.27 -28.58
CA SER A 13 12.76 12.02 -28.94
C SER A 13 12.34 10.70 -28.30
N THR A 14 12.24 10.68 -26.96
CA THR A 14 11.46 9.67 -26.25
C THR A 14 10.05 9.82 -26.76
N THR A 15 9.72 9.04 -27.78
CA THR A 15 8.37 8.94 -28.31
C THR A 15 7.52 8.54 -27.13
N SER A 16 6.67 9.45 -26.66
CA SER A 16 5.59 9.15 -25.72
C SER A 16 4.70 8.11 -26.39
N SER A 17 5.09 6.84 -26.31
CA SER A 17 4.22 5.75 -26.71
C SER A 17 3.00 5.89 -25.81
N ASN A 18 1.87 6.27 -26.39
CA ASN A 18 0.57 6.13 -25.76
C ASN A 18 0.43 4.64 -25.41
N SER A 19 0.87 4.27 -24.21
CA SER A 19 0.75 2.92 -23.70
C SER A 19 -0.74 2.64 -23.63
N LYS A 20 -1.23 1.87 -24.59
CA LYS A 20 -2.62 1.44 -24.60
C LYS A 20 -2.79 0.54 -23.40
N TRP A 21 -3.76 0.86 -22.56
CA TRP A 21 -4.16 0.06 -21.42
C TRP A 21 -4.25 -1.41 -21.80
N ASN A 22 -3.51 -2.27 -21.12
CA ASN A 22 -3.46 -3.70 -21.38
C ASN A 22 -4.12 -4.50 -20.25
N LEU A 23 -4.36 -5.79 -20.47
CA LEU A 23 -4.92 -6.71 -19.48
C LEU A 23 -4.06 -6.80 -18.21
N HIS A 24 -2.73 -6.65 -18.37
CA HIS A 24 -1.80 -6.54 -17.26
C HIS A 24 -2.08 -5.33 -16.35
N ASP A 25 -2.39 -4.17 -16.93
CA ASP A 25 -2.72 -2.96 -16.16
C ASP A 25 -4.02 -3.16 -15.37
N THR A 26 -5.02 -3.81 -15.98
CA THR A 26 -6.25 -4.19 -15.28
C THR A 26 -5.97 -5.14 -14.11
N GLN A 27 -5.11 -6.14 -14.31
CA GLN A 27 -4.75 -7.08 -13.24
C GLN A 27 -4.07 -6.36 -12.08
N TRP A 28 -3.09 -5.50 -12.36
CA TRP A 28 -2.42 -4.70 -11.33
C TRP A 28 -3.39 -3.77 -10.60
N VAL A 29 -4.26 -3.06 -11.31
CA VAL A 29 -5.24 -2.18 -10.66
C VAL A 29 -6.24 -2.96 -9.83
N LEU A 30 -6.69 -4.14 -10.29
CA LEU A 30 -7.60 -4.98 -9.52
C LEU A 30 -6.91 -5.53 -8.26
N SER A 31 -5.66 -5.96 -8.36
CA SER A 31 -4.86 -6.40 -7.21
C SER A 31 -4.64 -5.27 -6.20
N LEU A 32 -4.24 -4.08 -6.66
CA LEU A 32 -4.08 -2.90 -5.80
C LEU A 32 -5.40 -2.50 -5.13
N PHE A 33 -6.50 -2.52 -5.88
CA PHE A 33 -7.83 -2.28 -5.33
C PHE A 33 -8.20 -3.33 -4.26
N GLY A 34 -7.96 -4.62 -4.53
CA GLY A 34 -8.21 -5.69 -3.58
C GLY A 34 -7.46 -5.51 -2.25
N THR A 35 -6.21 -5.06 -2.30
CA THR A 35 -5.44 -4.75 -1.08
C THR A 35 -5.97 -3.53 -0.32
N ALA A 36 -6.49 -2.53 -1.03
CA ALA A 36 -7.06 -1.32 -0.44
C ALA A 36 -8.43 -1.58 0.23
N VAL A 37 -9.22 -2.54 -0.30
CA VAL A 37 -10.58 -2.87 0.18
C VAL A 37 -10.62 -3.67 1.49
N GLY A 38 -9.48 -3.92 2.13
CA GLY A 38 -9.37 -4.69 3.37
C GLY A 38 -10.17 -4.16 4.57
N ALA A 39 -9.93 -4.74 5.75
CA ALA A 39 -10.68 -4.49 6.99
C ALA A 39 -10.84 -2.99 7.36
N GLY A 40 -9.91 -2.14 6.93
CA GLY A 40 -9.97 -0.68 7.13
C GLY A 40 -11.23 -0.02 6.55
N ILE A 41 -11.75 -0.48 5.40
CA ILE A 41 -12.98 0.08 4.80
C ILE A 41 -14.24 -0.36 5.57
N LEU A 42 -14.18 -1.46 6.32
CA LEU A 42 -15.34 -1.90 7.11
C LEU A 42 -15.42 -1.15 8.44
N PHE A 43 -14.30 -0.99 9.15
CA PHE A 43 -14.32 -0.41 10.50
C PHE A 43 -14.20 1.11 10.54
N LEU A 44 -13.59 1.73 9.52
CA LEU A 44 -13.40 3.18 9.49
C LEU A 44 -14.71 3.95 9.25
N PRO A 45 -15.58 3.57 8.29
CA PRO A 45 -16.86 4.23 8.09
C PRO A 45 -17.85 3.96 9.22
N ILE A 46 -17.77 2.81 9.89
CA ILE A 46 -18.59 2.53 11.07
C ILE A 46 -18.23 3.51 12.19
N ASN A 47 -16.94 3.65 12.52
CA ASN A 47 -16.51 4.54 13.59
C ASN A 47 -16.73 6.03 13.25
N ILE A 48 -16.46 6.46 12.01
CA ILE A 48 -16.68 7.86 11.57
C ILE A 48 -18.17 8.15 11.39
N GLY A 49 -18.94 7.16 10.93
CA GLY A 49 -20.37 7.26 10.68
C GLY A 49 -21.21 7.40 11.94
N ILE A 50 -20.70 7.01 13.12
CA ILE A 50 -21.30 7.36 14.42
C ILE A 50 -21.37 8.88 14.58
N GLY A 51 -20.44 9.63 13.98
CA GLY A 51 -20.47 11.10 13.91
C GLY A 51 -21.51 11.68 12.94
N GLY A 52 -22.24 10.83 12.21
CA GLY A 52 -23.25 11.22 11.23
C GLY A 52 -22.76 11.21 9.77
N PHE A 53 -23.67 11.51 8.85
CA PHE A 53 -23.40 11.48 7.41
C PHE A 53 -22.40 12.56 6.96
N TRP A 54 -22.52 13.78 7.51
CA TRP A 54 -21.73 14.93 7.06
C TRP A 54 -20.22 14.80 7.32
N PRO A 55 -19.76 14.34 8.51
CA PRO A 55 -18.33 14.09 8.73
C PRO A 55 -17.73 13.08 7.76
N LEU A 56 -18.48 12.05 7.37
CA LEU A 56 -18.02 11.03 6.43
C LEU A 56 -17.75 11.64 5.05
N ILE A 57 -18.66 12.47 4.53
CA ILE A 57 -18.49 13.17 3.26
C ILE A 57 -17.29 14.12 3.30
N ILE A 58 -17.17 14.91 4.37
CA ILE A 58 -16.05 15.85 4.52
C ILE A 58 -14.72 15.10 4.56
N MET A 59 -14.63 14.02 5.34
CA MET A 59 -13.42 13.19 5.43
C MET A 59 -13.09 12.53 4.09
N ALA A 60 -14.08 12.03 3.35
CA ALA A 60 -13.86 11.47 2.03
C ALA A 60 -13.32 12.51 1.04
N CYS A 61 -13.91 13.72 1.03
CA CYS A 61 -13.48 14.82 0.17
C CYS A 61 -12.06 15.30 0.49
N LEU A 62 -11.63 15.26 1.75
CA LEU A 62 -10.27 15.65 2.16
C LEU A 62 -9.25 14.53 1.99
N ALA A 63 -9.62 13.29 2.29
CA ALA A 63 -8.74 12.13 2.15
C ALA A 63 -8.38 11.87 0.69
N PHE A 64 -9.29 12.12 -0.26
CA PHE A 64 -9.04 11.90 -1.67
C PHE A 64 -7.85 12.72 -2.23
N PRO A 65 -7.81 14.06 -2.17
CA PRO A 65 -6.67 14.83 -2.68
C PRO A 65 -5.38 14.53 -1.90
N MET A 66 -5.48 14.31 -0.58
CA MET A 66 -4.33 13.97 0.26
C MET A 66 -3.67 12.66 -0.20
N THR A 67 -4.46 11.60 -0.40
CA THR A 67 -3.96 10.30 -0.84
C THR A 67 -3.51 10.32 -2.30
N TYR A 68 -4.28 10.93 -3.20
CA TYR A 68 -3.93 11.01 -4.62
C TYR A 68 -2.58 11.73 -4.84
N LEU A 69 -2.38 12.88 -4.19
CA LEU A 69 -1.15 13.65 -4.35
C LEU A 69 0.05 12.94 -3.72
N ALA A 70 -0.11 12.30 -2.57
CA ALA A 70 0.95 11.53 -1.92
C ALA A 70 1.40 10.34 -2.79
N HIS A 71 0.45 9.55 -3.32
CA HIS A 71 0.77 8.42 -4.19
C HIS A 71 1.42 8.86 -5.50
N ARG A 72 0.95 9.97 -6.09
CA ARG A 72 1.57 10.55 -7.29
C ARG A 72 3.00 11.03 -7.03
N GLY A 73 3.24 11.64 -5.87
CA GLY A 73 4.58 12.05 -5.43
C GLY A 73 5.51 10.86 -5.25
N LEU A 74 5.04 9.82 -4.56
CA LEU A 74 5.78 8.57 -4.35
C LEU A 74 6.12 7.87 -5.68
N ALA A 75 5.15 7.75 -6.60
CA ALA A 75 5.39 7.12 -7.90
C ALA A 75 6.46 7.87 -8.71
N ARG A 76 6.43 9.20 -8.71
CA ARG A 76 7.47 10.02 -9.37
C ARG A 76 8.83 9.88 -8.72
N PHE A 77 8.86 9.76 -7.40
CA PHE A 77 10.09 9.57 -6.64
C PHE A 77 10.71 8.20 -6.93
N VAL A 78 9.93 7.12 -6.91
CA VAL A 78 10.43 5.77 -7.25
C VAL A 78 10.94 5.72 -8.69
N LEU A 79 10.21 6.32 -9.63
CA LEU A 79 10.61 6.38 -11.04
C LEU A 79 11.77 7.33 -11.34
N SER A 80 12.23 8.14 -10.37
CA SER A 80 13.40 9.02 -10.57
C SER A 80 14.73 8.34 -10.30
N SER A 81 14.73 7.10 -9.80
CA SER A 81 15.97 6.33 -9.63
C SER A 81 16.64 6.02 -10.96
N LYS A 82 17.98 6.07 -10.98
CA LYS A 82 18.78 5.72 -12.15
C LYS A 82 18.97 4.21 -12.30
N LYS A 83 18.62 3.43 -11.29
CA LYS A 83 18.76 1.98 -11.26
C LYS A 83 17.42 1.33 -11.66
N PRO A 84 17.38 0.48 -12.71
CA PRO A 84 16.14 -0.13 -13.19
C PRO A 84 15.45 -1.05 -12.18
N GLU A 85 16.21 -1.69 -11.29
CA GLU A 85 15.75 -2.68 -10.30
C GLU A 85 15.93 -2.14 -8.86
N ALA A 86 15.74 -0.83 -8.65
CA ALA A 86 15.91 -0.22 -7.34
C ALA A 86 14.69 -0.45 -6.46
N ASP A 87 14.89 -0.94 -5.23
CA ASP A 87 13.84 -0.95 -4.23
C ASP A 87 13.61 0.47 -3.69
N PHE A 88 12.45 0.71 -3.06
CA PHE A 88 12.12 2.00 -2.46
C PHE A 88 13.24 2.52 -1.53
N THR A 89 13.84 1.64 -0.73
CA THR A 89 14.96 2.00 0.17
C THR A 89 16.20 2.44 -0.61
N ASP A 90 16.49 1.80 -1.75
CA ASP A 90 17.62 2.16 -2.61
C ASP A 90 17.41 3.55 -3.23
N VAL A 91 16.17 3.86 -3.62
CA VAL A 91 15.83 5.19 -4.18
C VAL A 91 16.00 6.29 -3.13
N VAL A 92 15.60 6.01 -1.88
CA VAL A 92 15.82 6.91 -0.74
C VAL A 92 17.31 7.11 -0.48
N GLU A 93 18.09 6.05 -0.47
CA GLU A 93 19.53 6.14 -0.28
C GLU A 93 20.22 6.90 -1.44
N GLU A 94 19.78 6.71 -2.68
CA GLU A 94 20.31 7.44 -3.85
C GLU A 94 20.09 8.95 -3.73
N HIS A 95 18.91 9.39 -3.28
CA HIS A 95 18.56 10.81 -3.23
C HIS A 95 18.94 11.52 -1.91
N PHE A 96 18.95 10.79 -0.79
CA PHE A 96 19.10 11.36 0.55
C PHE A 96 20.28 10.76 1.36
N GLY A 97 20.94 9.72 0.83
CA GLY A 97 22.10 9.06 1.45
C GLY A 97 21.77 7.90 2.39
N ILE A 98 22.79 7.15 2.76
CA ILE A 98 22.72 5.90 3.57
C ILE A 98 22.00 6.08 4.92
N ASN A 99 22.18 7.23 5.58
CA ASN A 99 21.57 7.48 6.88
C ASN A 99 20.05 7.68 6.78
N ALA A 100 19.61 8.36 5.72
CA ALA A 100 18.19 8.54 5.44
C ALA A 100 17.54 7.21 5.02
N GLY A 101 18.23 6.40 4.20
CA GLY A 101 17.82 5.04 3.87
C GLY A 101 17.56 4.20 5.12
N ARG A 102 18.53 4.13 6.05
CA ARG A 102 18.39 3.38 7.31
C ARG A 102 17.24 3.88 8.20
N LEU A 103 17.05 5.20 8.30
CA LEU A 103 15.95 5.78 9.07
C LEU A 103 14.59 5.40 8.47
N ILE A 104 14.45 5.50 7.16
CA ILE A 104 13.21 5.13 6.47
C ILE A 104 12.94 3.63 6.59
N SER A 105 13.95 2.76 6.49
CA SER A 105 13.77 1.32 6.72
C SER A 105 13.28 1.02 8.14
N LEU A 106 13.79 1.74 9.15
CA LEU A 106 13.32 1.59 10.53
C LEU A 106 11.88 2.07 10.70
N LEU A 107 11.52 3.21 10.10
CA LEU A 107 10.14 3.71 10.10
C LEU A 107 9.19 2.77 9.34
N TYR A 108 9.66 2.17 8.24
CA TYR A 108 8.92 1.18 7.46
C TYR A 108 8.61 -0.06 8.31
N PHE A 109 9.62 -0.60 9.00
CA PHE A 109 9.42 -1.71 9.94
C PHE A 109 8.43 -1.35 11.06
N LEU A 110 8.62 -0.18 11.70
CA LEU A 110 7.77 0.28 12.79
C LEU A 110 6.33 0.58 12.34
N SER A 111 6.12 0.90 11.06
CA SER A 111 4.80 1.09 10.49
C SER A 111 4.11 -0.26 10.23
N ILE A 112 4.79 -1.19 9.56
CA ILE A 112 4.19 -2.46 9.14
C ILE A 112 3.95 -3.41 10.31
N PHE A 113 4.88 -3.48 11.26
CA PHE A 113 4.77 -4.43 12.36
C PHE A 113 3.48 -4.26 13.19
N PRO A 114 3.12 -3.05 13.67
CA PRO A 114 1.84 -2.82 14.35
C PRO A 114 0.62 -3.05 13.45
N ILE A 115 0.69 -2.68 12.16
CA ILE A 115 -0.40 -2.91 11.21
C ILE A 115 -0.73 -4.41 11.11
N LEU A 116 0.31 -5.25 11.01
CA LEU A 116 0.17 -6.70 10.99
C LEU A 116 -0.42 -7.26 12.30
N LEU A 117 -0.01 -6.74 13.45
CA LEU A 117 -0.56 -7.16 14.74
C LEU A 117 -2.05 -6.82 14.87
N ILE A 118 -2.44 -5.59 14.51
CA ILE A 118 -3.85 -5.15 14.53
C ILE A 118 -4.67 -5.99 13.56
N TYR A 119 -4.12 -6.30 12.38
CA TYR A 119 -4.77 -7.16 11.41
C TYR A 119 -5.05 -8.56 11.98
N GLY A 120 -4.06 -9.19 12.64
CA GLY A 120 -4.25 -10.49 13.28
C GLY A 120 -5.33 -10.49 14.36
N VAL A 121 -5.38 -9.44 15.20
CA VAL A 121 -6.44 -9.26 16.21
C VAL A 121 -7.80 -9.04 15.56
N GLY A 122 -7.87 -8.19 14.53
CA GLY A 122 -9.10 -7.88 13.80
C GLY A 122 -9.68 -9.10 13.08
N LEU A 123 -8.83 -9.94 12.50
CA LEU A 123 -9.24 -11.18 11.84
C LEU A 123 -9.84 -12.15 12.86
N THR A 124 -9.12 -12.40 13.96
CA THR A 124 -9.58 -13.29 15.04
C THR A 124 -10.93 -12.82 15.60
N ASN A 125 -11.09 -11.52 15.82
CA ASN A 125 -12.36 -10.96 16.32
C ASN A 125 -13.49 -11.08 15.29
N THR A 126 -13.22 -10.90 13.99
CA THR A 126 -14.24 -11.03 12.94
C THR A 126 -14.75 -12.46 12.84
N VAL A 127 -13.84 -13.44 12.87
CA VAL A 127 -14.20 -14.86 12.77
C VAL A 127 -14.92 -15.33 14.05
N ASP A 128 -14.47 -14.89 15.21
CA ASP A 128 -15.18 -15.13 16.47
C ASP A 128 -16.60 -14.54 16.43
N SER A 129 -16.73 -13.30 15.95
CA SER A 129 -18.03 -12.65 15.76
C SER A 129 -18.91 -13.43 14.78
N PHE A 130 -18.33 -14.01 13.74
CA PHE A 130 -19.05 -14.88 12.80
C PHE A 130 -19.56 -16.16 13.45
N ILE A 131 -18.71 -16.82 14.26
CA ILE A 131 -19.06 -18.04 14.98
C ILE A 131 -20.21 -17.78 15.96
N VAL A 132 -20.14 -16.70 16.72
CA VAL A 132 -21.15 -16.39 17.73
C VAL A 132 -22.46 -15.88 17.11
N ASN A 133 -22.37 -14.93 16.17
CA ASN A 133 -23.57 -14.22 15.68
C ASN A 133 -24.22 -14.88 14.45
N GLN A 134 -23.47 -15.64 13.65
CA GLN A 134 -24.00 -16.29 12.44
C GLN A 134 -24.13 -17.81 12.60
N LEU A 135 -23.20 -18.47 13.31
CA LEU A 135 -23.28 -19.91 13.56
C LEU A 135 -23.97 -20.28 14.88
N GLY A 136 -24.20 -19.30 15.76
CA GLY A 136 -24.89 -19.51 17.05
C GLY A 136 -24.13 -20.38 18.04
N MET A 137 -22.82 -20.57 17.85
CA MET A 137 -21.97 -21.36 18.74
C MET A 137 -21.36 -20.47 19.84
N GLU A 138 -20.86 -21.07 20.92
CA GLU A 138 -20.10 -20.31 21.92
C GLU A 138 -18.75 -19.83 21.36
N SER A 139 -18.22 -18.75 21.93
CA SER A 139 -16.91 -18.20 21.54
C SER A 139 -15.80 -19.18 21.92
N PRO A 140 -15.05 -19.73 20.93
CA PRO A 140 -13.96 -20.63 21.22
C PRO A 140 -12.77 -19.89 21.86
N PRO A 141 -11.86 -20.61 22.56
CA PRO A 141 -10.66 -19.99 23.12
C PRO A 141 -9.84 -19.26 22.06
N ARG A 142 -9.57 -17.97 22.29
CA ARG A 142 -8.88 -17.09 21.32
C ARG A 142 -7.55 -17.64 20.81
N VAL A 143 -6.78 -18.32 21.67
CA VAL A 143 -5.48 -18.92 21.32
C VAL A 143 -5.65 -20.07 20.33
N LEU A 144 -6.70 -20.90 20.50
CA LEU A 144 -7.00 -21.98 19.59
C LEU A 144 -7.50 -21.42 18.26
N LEU A 145 -8.41 -20.44 18.31
CA LEU A 145 -8.96 -19.81 17.12
C LEU A 145 -7.87 -19.14 16.28
N SER A 146 -7.03 -18.29 16.89
CA SER A 146 -5.95 -17.61 16.17
C SER A 146 -4.90 -18.60 15.65
N GLY A 147 -4.56 -19.64 16.42
CA GLY A 147 -3.62 -20.67 16.02
C GLY A 147 -4.08 -21.47 14.80
N VAL A 148 -5.33 -21.95 14.81
CA VAL A 148 -5.93 -22.65 13.66
C VAL A 148 -6.00 -21.74 12.44
N LEU A 149 -6.36 -20.47 12.65
CA LEU A 149 -6.59 -19.55 11.56
C LEU A 149 -5.29 -19.12 10.86
N VAL A 150 -4.24 -18.81 11.64
CA VAL A 150 -2.91 -18.55 11.11
C VAL A 150 -2.36 -19.79 10.40
N GLY A 151 -2.50 -20.98 10.99
CA GLY A 151 -2.10 -22.23 10.35
C GLY A 151 -2.83 -22.50 9.02
N GLY A 152 -4.13 -22.22 8.98
CA GLY A 152 -4.94 -22.34 7.76
C GLY A 152 -4.51 -21.37 6.66
N MET A 153 -4.21 -20.11 7.01
CA MET A 153 -3.74 -19.12 6.04
C MET A 153 -2.34 -19.41 5.49
N ILE A 154 -1.44 -19.97 6.30
CA ILE A 154 -0.09 -20.33 5.85
C ILE A 154 -0.10 -21.57 4.94
N SER A 155 -1.08 -22.46 5.13
CA SER A 155 -1.21 -23.69 4.35
C SER A 155 -1.82 -23.49 2.94
N LEU A 156 -2.34 -22.29 2.65
CA LEU A 156 -3.07 -21.96 1.42
C LEU A 156 -2.21 -21.10 0.49
#